data_AF-A0A7N0ZZV9-F1
#
_entry.id   AF-A0A7N0ZZV9-F1
#
_cell.length_a   1.000
_cell.length_b   1.000
_cell.length_c   1.000
_cell.angle_alpha   90.00
_cell.angle_beta   90.00
_cell.angle_gamma   90.00
#
_symmetry.space_group_name_H-M   'P 1'
#
loop_
_entity.id
_entity.type
_entity.pdbx_description
1 polymer ?
#
loop_
_entity_poly.entity_id
_entity_poly.type
_entity_poly.pdbx_seq_one_letter_code
_entity_poly.pdbx_strand_id
1 'polypeptide(L)'
;MERNRKLRKGLESNFDSPFHINNLDDGCLMHIFSFLSPIPDRYNTALVCHRWCHLACHPRLWLRVDRSVKESSDDGVFHDIETAIVAARPGDTILIASGDTHVASNIQINKPLCLIGGGVLPDDTTLICSRGSDSALEFLSTCKVANLTVKAELGCCLLHRSGRLTIDGCVLKCESDPLDFLSFPIVSTATGSDVLTTTAAKGLGNKGQGNSVAVSHTRIEGGAKAVSTIGDLALQRVRVIYARTSLFFWFDVDQD
;
A
#
# COMPACT_ATOMS: atom_id res chain seq x y z
N MET A 1 38.52 57.05 -9.21
CA MET A 1 38.02 58.14 -8.33
C MET A 1 36.51 58.19 -8.52
N GLU A 2 35.74 57.40 -7.79
CA GLU A 2 35.33 57.61 -6.39
C GLU A 2 34.23 58.69 -6.23
N ARG A 3 33.11 58.26 -5.62
CA ARG A 3 32.01 59.03 -4.97
C ARG A 3 30.99 59.75 -5.89
N ASN A 4 29.69 59.80 -5.62
CA ASN A 4 28.96 59.57 -4.36
C ASN A 4 27.45 59.32 -4.59
N ARG A 5 26.89 58.45 -3.73
CA ARG A 5 25.45 58.22 -3.48
C ARG A 5 24.67 59.52 -3.22
N LYS A 6 23.42 59.58 -3.68
CA LYS A 6 22.32 60.21 -2.91
C LYS A 6 21.04 59.37 -3.01
N LEU A 7 20.57 58.97 -1.83
CA LEU A 7 19.37 58.19 -1.57
C LEU A 7 18.11 58.93 -2.02
N ARG A 8 17.18 58.20 -2.63
CA ARG A 8 15.75 58.48 -2.52
C ARG A 8 15.10 57.25 -1.89
N LYS A 9 14.88 57.33 -0.57
CA LYS A 9 13.98 56.46 0.18
C LYS A 9 12.57 56.69 -0.38
N GLY A 10 12.14 55.83 -1.30
CA GLY A 10 10.74 55.65 -1.63
C GLY A 10 10.09 54.86 -0.51
N LEU A 11 8.98 55.38 -0.01
CA LEU A 11 8.18 54.88 1.09
C LEU A 11 7.59 53.51 0.69
N GLU A 12 8.27 52.41 1.01
CA GLU A 12 7.65 51.08 0.98
C GLU A 12 6.69 51.01 2.17
N SER A 13 5.43 51.31 1.88
CA SER A 13 4.30 51.00 2.75
C SER A 13 4.31 49.51 3.05
N ASN A 14 4.67 49.16 4.28
CA ASN A 14 4.31 47.90 4.93
C ASN A 14 2.80 47.75 4.85
N PHE A 15 2.31 47.13 3.78
CA PHE A 15 1.03 46.45 3.83
C PHE A 15 1.31 45.05 4.34
N ASP A 16 1.19 44.90 5.66
CA ASP A 16 0.97 43.62 6.33
C ASP A 16 -0.11 42.86 5.54
N SER A 17 0.30 41.83 4.80
CA SER A 17 -0.62 40.84 4.26
C SER A 17 -1.06 39.94 5.42
N PRO A 18 -2.30 40.00 5.91
CA PRO A 18 -2.70 39.21 7.05
C PRO A 18 -2.97 37.78 6.56
N PHE A 19 -2.07 36.87 6.95
CA PHE A 19 -2.28 35.42 6.94
C PHE A 19 -2.55 34.77 5.57
N HIS A 20 -1.50 34.65 4.76
CA HIS A 20 -1.49 33.61 3.73
C HIS A 20 -1.59 32.23 4.43
N ILE A 21 -2.55 31.38 4.03
CA ILE A 21 -2.65 29.98 4.48
C ILE A 21 -1.34 29.20 4.26
N ASN A 22 -0.49 29.71 3.36
CA ASN A 22 0.86 29.22 3.10
C ASN A 22 1.86 29.44 4.25
N ASN A 23 1.54 30.29 5.23
CA ASN A 23 2.39 30.58 6.40
C ASN A 23 2.11 29.66 7.60
N LEU A 24 1.10 28.79 7.54
CA LEU A 24 0.94 27.72 8.55
C LEU A 24 2.20 26.87 8.54
N ASP A 25 2.74 26.52 9.71
CA ASP A 25 3.86 25.59 9.80
C ASP A 25 3.42 24.16 9.48
N ASP A 26 4.39 23.31 9.15
CA ASP A 26 4.15 21.92 8.76
C ASP A 26 3.52 21.11 9.91
N GLY A 27 3.82 21.43 11.17
CA GLY A 27 3.26 20.76 12.34
C GLY A 27 1.75 21.02 12.48
N CYS A 28 1.33 22.27 12.33
CA CYS A 28 -0.09 22.63 12.32
C CYS A 28 -0.84 21.99 11.16
N LEU A 29 -0.29 22.01 9.95
CA LEU A 29 -0.91 21.35 8.79
C LEU A 29 -1.06 19.84 9.00
N MET A 30 -0.02 19.19 9.52
CA MET A 30 -0.05 17.77 9.87
C MET A 30 -1.13 17.44 10.92
N HIS A 31 -1.29 18.29 11.94
CA HIS A 31 -2.33 18.11 12.93
C HIS A 31 -3.74 18.25 12.34
N ILE A 32 -3.94 19.19 11.41
CA ILE A 32 -5.20 19.30 10.68
C ILE A 32 -5.44 18.02 9.85
N PHE A 33 -4.42 17.55 9.13
CA PHE A 33 -4.54 16.35 8.29
C PHE A 33 -4.80 15.06 9.08
N SER A 34 -4.42 14.99 10.36
CA SER A 34 -4.77 13.84 11.22
C SER A 34 -6.27 13.71 11.49
N PHE A 35 -7.04 14.79 11.41
CA PHE A 35 -8.50 14.73 11.55
C PHE A 35 -9.24 14.41 10.26
N LEU A 36 -8.56 14.48 9.11
CA LEU A 36 -9.16 14.22 7.80
C LEU A 36 -9.24 12.73 7.50
N SER A 37 -10.32 12.32 6.83
CA SER A 37 -10.43 10.99 6.27
C SER A 37 -9.36 10.79 5.17
N PRO A 38 -8.74 9.60 5.05
CA PRO A 38 -7.75 9.35 4.01
C PRO A 38 -8.32 9.60 2.60
N ILE A 39 -9.55 9.14 2.38
CA ILE A 39 -10.33 9.40 1.19
C ILE A 39 -11.73 9.91 1.62
N PRO A 40 -12.25 10.99 1.02
CA PRO A 40 -11.63 11.77 -0.06
C PRO A 40 -10.76 12.94 0.44
N ASP A 41 -10.85 13.30 1.72
CA ASP A 41 -10.39 14.61 2.19
C ASP A 41 -8.87 14.76 2.11
N ARG A 42 -8.12 13.84 2.72
CA ARG A 42 -6.65 13.87 2.73
C ARG A 42 -6.09 13.71 1.31
N TYR A 43 -6.70 12.84 0.50
CA TYR A 43 -6.39 12.74 -0.92
C TYR A 43 -6.54 14.08 -1.65
N ASN A 44 -7.65 14.78 -1.46
CA ASN A 44 -7.87 16.10 -2.06
C ASN A 44 -6.86 17.14 -1.55
N THR A 45 -6.48 17.09 -0.25
CA THR A 45 -5.42 17.98 0.26
C THR A 45 -4.08 17.74 -0.41
N ALA A 46 -3.75 16.49 -0.75
CA ALA A 46 -2.50 16.16 -1.44
C ALA A 46 -2.43 16.74 -2.86
N LEU A 47 -3.57 16.99 -3.51
CA LEU A 47 -3.64 17.56 -4.86
C LEU A 47 -3.40 19.08 -4.91
N VAL A 48 -3.43 19.78 -3.77
CA VAL A 48 -3.34 21.25 -3.72
C VAL A 48 -1.97 21.75 -4.17
N CYS A 49 -0.89 21.22 -3.59
CA CYS A 49 0.48 21.57 -3.96
C CYS A 49 1.47 20.50 -3.47
N HIS A 50 2.72 20.56 -3.95
CA HIS A 50 3.76 19.59 -3.59
C HIS A 50 4.02 19.51 -2.08
N ARG A 51 3.99 20.65 -1.37
CA ARG A 51 4.18 20.69 0.08
C ARG A 51 3.05 19.94 0.80
N TRP A 52 1.81 20.17 0.41
CA TRP A 52 0.66 19.51 1.01
C TRP A 52 0.64 18.02 0.69
N CYS A 53 1.00 17.63 -0.53
CA CYS A 53 1.21 16.23 -0.90
C CYS A 53 2.19 15.53 0.04
N HIS A 54 3.36 16.13 0.28
CA HIS A 54 4.37 15.57 1.17
C HIS A 54 3.87 15.36 2.60
N LEU A 55 3.14 16.34 3.16
CA LEU A 55 2.59 16.27 4.51
C LEU A 55 1.39 15.31 4.61
N ALA A 56 0.47 15.34 3.65
CA ALA A 56 -0.69 14.46 3.61
C ALA A 56 -0.30 12.97 3.51
N CYS A 57 0.87 12.67 2.92
CA CYS A 57 1.41 11.32 2.82
C CYS A 57 2.43 10.98 3.92
N HIS A 58 2.61 11.84 4.92
CA HIS A 58 3.68 11.67 5.90
C HIS A 58 3.44 10.43 6.82
N PRO A 59 4.47 9.61 7.13
CA PRO A 59 4.35 8.37 7.93
C PRO A 59 3.85 8.51 9.38
N ARG A 60 3.52 9.73 9.83
CA ARG A 60 2.93 9.99 11.15
C ARG A 60 1.41 9.88 11.12
N LEU A 61 0.82 9.87 9.93
CA LEU A 61 -0.62 9.73 9.70
C LEU A 61 -1.02 8.28 9.38
N TRP A 62 -0.05 7.35 9.39
CA TRP A 62 -0.25 5.94 9.09
C TRP A 62 -0.49 5.16 10.37
N LEU A 63 -1.30 4.11 10.25
CA LEU A 63 -1.49 3.14 11.31
C LEU A 63 -0.23 2.28 11.42
N ARG A 64 0.10 1.83 12.63
CA ARG A 64 1.29 1.02 12.88
C ARG A 64 0.92 -0.30 13.52
N VAL A 65 1.54 -1.37 13.06
CA VAL A 65 1.45 -2.68 13.69
C VAL A 65 2.79 -2.98 14.34
N ASP A 66 2.82 -3.06 15.67
CA ASP A 66 4.01 -3.35 16.45
C ASP A 66 3.67 -4.34 17.57
N ARG A 67 4.22 -5.54 17.46
CA ARG A 67 3.96 -6.64 18.41
C ARG A 67 4.63 -6.41 19.76
N SER A 68 5.70 -5.61 19.79
CA SER A 68 6.45 -5.30 21.01
C SER A 68 5.70 -4.35 21.95
N VAL A 69 4.70 -3.64 21.41
CA VAL A 69 3.86 -2.71 22.16
C VAL A 69 2.86 -3.49 23.02
N LYS A 70 3.02 -3.40 24.34
CA LYS A 70 2.03 -3.86 25.32
C LYS A 70 0.95 -2.79 25.43
N GLU A 71 -0.21 -3.02 24.80
CA GLU A 71 -1.47 -2.25 24.93
C GLU A 71 -1.26 -0.81 25.44
N SER A 72 -0.43 -0.03 24.76
CA SER A 72 -0.22 1.38 25.12
C SER A 72 -1.10 2.22 24.23
N SER A 73 -1.77 3.16 24.89
CA SER A 73 -2.87 4.01 24.47
C SER A 73 -2.51 5.05 23.38
N ASP A 74 -1.60 4.72 22.47
CA ASP A 74 -1.26 5.58 21.34
C ASP A 74 -2.25 5.32 20.21
N ASP A 75 -3.02 6.35 19.88
CA ASP A 75 -4.00 6.35 18.80
C ASP A 75 -3.32 5.95 17.48
N GLY A 76 -3.72 4.81 16.90
CA GLY A 76 -3.21 4.30 15.64
C GLY A 76 -2.06 3.28 15.72
N VAL A 77 -1.69 2.76 16.91
CA VAL A 77 -0.75 1.64 17.06
C VAL A 77 -1.49 0.37 17.50
N PHE A 78 -1.25 -0.74 16.82
CA PHE A 78 -1.94 -2.02 17.00
C PHE A 78 -0.95 -3.16 17.23
N HIS A 79 -1.36 -4.18 18.00
CA HIS A 79 -0.53 -5.35 18.28
C HIS A 79 -0.45 -6.32 17.09
N ASP A 80 -1.55 -6.41 16.33
CA ASP A 80 -1.75 -7.36 15.26
C ASP A 80 -2.32 -6.71 14.00
N ILE A 81 -2.10 -7.37 12.87
CA ILE A 81 -2.48 -6.85 11.54
C ILE A 81 -3.99 -6.84 11.38
N GLU A 82 -4.69 -7.83 11.95
CA GLU A 82 -6.14 -7.95 11.83
C GLU A 82 -6.85 -6.80 12.54
N THR A 83 -6.49 -6.47 13.79
CA THR A 83 -7.08 -5.30 14.48
C THR A 83 -6.77 -3.99 13.77
N ALA A 84 -5.57 -3.81 13.22
CA ALA A 84 -5.21 -2.64 12.44
C ALA A 84 -6.08 -2.51 11.18
N ILE A 85 -6.30 -3.62 10.45
CA ILE A 85 -7.18 -3.64 9.28
C ILE A 85 -8.61 -3.33 9.69
N VAL A 86 -9.12 -3.88 10.78
CA VAL A 86 -10.49 -3.58 11.26
C VAL A 86 -10.64 -2.10 11.57
N ALA A 87 -9.69 -1.50 12.29
CA ALA A 87 -9.71 -0.08 12.67
C ALA A 87 -9.48 0.88 11.49
N ALA A 88 -8.79 0.44 10.44
CA ALA A 88 -8.44 1.28 9.29
C ALA A 88 -9.65 1.85 8.55
N ARG A 89 -9.52 3.04 7.99
CA ARG A 89 -10.49 3.64 7.07
C ARG A 89 -10.09 3.38 5.62
N PRO A 90 -11.02 3.41 4.67
CA PRO A 90 -10.70 3.34 3.25
C PRO A 90 -9.63 4.38 2.86
N GLY A 91 -8.54 3.92 2.26
CA GLY A 91 -7.37 4.71 1.85
C GLY A 91 -6.26 4.81 2.89
N ASP A 92 -6.42 4.22 4.08
CA ASP A 92 -5.35 4.21 5.08
C ASP A 92 -4.13 3.40 4.64
N THR A 93 -2.99 3.80 5.19
CA THR A 93 -1.74 3.05 5.10
C THR A 93 -1.41 2.44 6.45
N ILE A 94 -1.10 1.15 6.45
CA ILE A 94 -0.70 0.38 7.62
C ILE A 94 0.79 0.03 7.46
N LEU A 95 1.60 0.52 8.38
CA LEU A 95 3.03 0.25 8.48
C LEU A 95 3.27 -0.90 9.47
N ILE A 96 3.86 -1.99 9.00
CA ILE A 96 4.12 -3.18 9.80
C ILE A 96 5.55 -3.10 10.31
N ALA A 97 5.76 -3.10 11.63
CA ALA A 97 7.07 -2.99 12.25
C ALA A 97 8.01 -4.12 11.80
N SER A 98 9.28 -3.76 11.58
CA SER A 98 10.36 -4.68 11.24
C SER A 98 10.95 -5.37 12.47
N GLY A 99 11.65 -6.48 12.25
CA GLY A 99 12.38 -7.22 13.28
C GLY A 99 11.57 -8.35 13.91
N ASP A 100 10.25 -8.33 13.77
CA ASP A 100 9.35 -9.37 14.26
C ASP A 100 8.63 -10.08 13.12
N THR A 101 8.25 -11.33 13.41
CA THR A 101 7.37 -12.14 12.58
C THR A 101 5.92 -11.95 13.01
N HIS A 102 5.07 -11.58 12.07
CA HIS A 102 3.63 -11.40 12.27
C HIS A 102 2.86 -12.59 11.71
N VAL A 103 1.86 -13.07 12.43
CA VAL A 103 0.99 -14.15 11.93
C VAL A 103 -0.08 -13.54 11.03
N ALA A 104 -0.24 -14.09 9.83
CA ALA A 104 -1.27 -13.68 8.88
C ALA A 104 -1.94 -14.92 8.28
N SER A 105 -3.16 -15.19 8.71
CA SER A 105 -3.93 -16.38 8.35
C SER A 105 -5.34 -15.96 7.96
N ASN A 106 -5.68 -16.09 6.67
CA ASN A 106 -6.99 -15.75 6.10
C ASN A 106 -7.46 -14.31 6.41
N ILE A 107 -6.53 -13.35 6.49
CA ILE A 107 -6.89 -11.96 6.79
C ILE A 107 -7.60 -11.35 5.59
N GLN A 108 -8.85 -10.92 5.79
CA GLN A 108 -9.68 -10.36 4.73
C GLN A 108 -9.59 -8.84 4.66
N ILE A 109 -9.32 -8.31 3.48
CA ILE A 109 -9.22 -6.87 3.21
C ILE A 109 -10.30 -6.46 2.22
N ASN A 110 -11.39 -5.93 2.77
CA ASN A 110 -12.61 -5.54 2.04
C ASN A 110 -12.73 -4.03 1.75
N LYS A 111 -11.71 -3.26 2.12
CA LYS A 111 -11.63 -1.82 1.90
C LYS A 111 -10.25 -1.46 1.35
N PRO A 112 -10.15 -0.41 0.53
CA PRO A 112 -8.89 -0.08 -0.12
C PRO A 112 -7.85 0.32 0.91
N LEU A 113 -6.70 -0.37 0.95
CA LEU A 113 -5.64 -0.16 1.93
C LEU A 113 -4.26 -0.28 1.29
N CYS A 114 -3.27 0.34 1.93
CA CYS A 114 -1.86 0.20 1.61
C CYS A 114 -1.12 -0.47 2.78
N LEU A 115 -0.60 -1.68 2.58
CA LEU A 115 0.23 -2.40 3.54
C LEU A 115 1.69 -2.21 3.17
N ILE A 116 2.49 -1.71 4.11
CA ILE A 116 3.92 -1.44 3.90
C ILE A 116 4.72 -2.07 5.04
N GLY A 117 5.75 -2.86 4.73
CA GLY A 117 6.73 -3.27 5.73
C GLY A 117 7.66 -2.13 6.11
N GLY A 118 7.92 -1.96 7.41
CA GLY A 118 8.77 -0.92 7.98
C GLY A 118 10.27 -1.21 7.89
N GLY A 119 10.64 -2.38 7.35
CA GLY A 119 12.02 -2.80 7.12
C GLY A 119 12.80 -1.92 6.15
N VAL A 120 14.13 -1.96 6.25
CA VAL A 120 14.99 -1.42 5.18
C VAL A 120 14.95 -2.34 3.97
N LEU A 121 14.86 -3.65 4.23
CA LEU A 121 14.64 -4.70 3.26
C LEU A 121 13.30 -5.40 3.51
N PRO A 122 12.68 -5.99 2.48
CA PRO A 122 11.41 -6.72 2.64
C PRO A 122 11.55 -7.95 3.55
N ASP A 123 12.75 -8.52 3.69
CA ASP A 123 13.02 -9.64 4.60
C ASP A 123 12.97 -9.23 6.09
N ASP A 124 13.10 -7.93 6.41
CA ASP A 124 13.06 -7.45 7.80
C ASP A 124 11.63 -7.44 8.37
N THR A 125 10.60 -7.49 7.52
CA THR A 125 9.19 -7.56 7.93
C THR A 125 8.56 -8.80 7.32
N THR A 126 8.34 -9.84 8.14
CA THR A 126 7.83 -11.13 7.65
C THR A 126 6.44 -11.44 8.18
N LEU A 127 5.54 -11.77 7.27
CA LEU A 127 4.22 -12.35 7.55
C LEU A 127 4.30 -13.86 7.37
N ILE A 128 3.86 -14.63 8.36
CA ILE A 128 3.79 -16.10 8.27
C ILE A 128 2.33 -16.55 8.29
N CYS A 129 1.98 -17.32 7.28
CA CYS A 129 0.73 -18.07 7.19
C CYS A 129 1.01 -19.55 7.50
N SER A 130 0.52 -20.00 8.65
CA SER A 130 0.67 -21.37 9.13
C SER A 130 -0.17 -22.35 8.33
N ARG A 131 0.17 -23.64 8.39
CA ARG A 131 -0.64 -24.72 7.82
C ARG A 131 -2.10 -24.67 8.28
N GLY A 132 -3.03 -24.94 7.35
CA GLY A 132 -4.47 -24.98 7.59
C GLY A 132 -5.24 -23.73 7.13
N SER A 133 -4.52 -22.71 6.68
CA SER A 133 -5.08 -21.51 6.05
C SER A 133 -5.04 -21.59 4.52
N ASP A 134 -6.05 -21.03 3.86
CA ASP A 134 -6.10 -21.00 2.38
C ASP A 134 -5.15 -19.94 1.81
N SER A 135 -5.02 -18.82 2.51
CA SER A 135 -4.20 -17.68 2.11
C SER A 135 -3.69 -16.89 3.31
N ALA A 136 -2.57 -16.17 3.17
CA ALA A 136 -2.14 -15.24 4.21
C ALA A 136 -3.03 -14.00 4.23
N LEU A 137 -3.18 -13.37 3.06
CA LEU A 137 -3.99 -12.17 2.84
C LEU A 137 -4.99 -12.39 1.69
N GLU A 138 -6.25 -12.05 1.92
CA GLU A 138 -7.34 -12.13 0.96
C GLU A 138 -7.84 -10.73 0.61
N PHE A 139 -7.72 -10.35 -0.67
CA PHE A 139 -8.04 -9.02 -1.19
C PHE A 139 -9.39 -9.03 -1.90
N LEU A 140 -10.34 -8.32 -1.32
CA LEU A 140 -11.69 -8.11 -1.86
C LEU A 140 -11.89 -6.66 -2.34
N SER A 141 -10.81 -5.87 -2.41
CA SER A 141 -10.82 -4.46 -2.79
C SER A 141 -9.44 -4.02 -3.30
N THR A 142 -9.37 -2.83 -3.90
CA THR A 142 -8.13 -2.25 -4.43
C THR A 142 -7.10 -2.00 -3.33
N CYS A 143 -6.00 -2.74 -3.34
CA CYS A 143 -4.98 -2.68 -2.29
C CYS A 143 -3.57 -2.60 -2.86
N LYS A 144 -2.66 -2.05 -2.07
CA LYS A 144 -1.22 -2.09 -2.32
C LYS A 144 -0.52 -2.84 -1.20
N VAL A 145 0.42 -3.71 -1.56
CA VAL A 145 1.32 -4.41 -0.65
C VAL A 145 2.74 -4.08 -1.09
N ALA A 146 3.56 -3.58 -0.18
CA ALA A 146 4.93 -3.20 -0.49
C ALA A 146 5.93 -3.51 0.62
N ASN A 147 7.18 -3.75 0.22
CA ASN A 147 8.34 -3.88 1.11
C ASN A 147 8.15 -4.87 2.27
N LEU A 148 7.55 -6.02 2.02
CA LEU A 148 7.38 -7.05 3.04
C LEU A 148 7.55 -8.46 2.46
N THR A 149 7.84 -9.40 3.34
CA THR A 149 7.91 -10.82 3.03
C THR A 149 6.62 -11.50 3.47
N VAL A 150 6.02 -12.31 2.60
CA VAL A 150 4.92 -13.22 2.97
C VAL A 150 5.41 -14.64 2.77
N LYS A 151 5.41 -15.42 3.85
CA LYS A 151 5.71 -16.85 3.85
C LYS A 151 4.43 -17.63 4.08
N ALA A 152 4.11 -18.55 3.18
CA ALA A 152 3.02 -19.50 3.33
C ALA A 152 3.57 -20.93 3.46
N GLU A 153 3.19 -21.62 4.54
CA GLU A 153 3.57 -23.03 4.75
C GLU A 153 2.71 -23.99 3.90
N LEU A 154 1.41 -23.70 3.80
CA LEU A 154 0.45 -24.40 2.94
C LEU A 154 -0.60 -23.38 2.50
N GLY A 155 -0.92 -23.35 1.20
CA GLY A 155 -1.83 -22.35 0.61
C GLY A 155 -1.08 -21.31 -0.23
N CYS A 156 -1.69 -20.13 -0.39
CA CYS A 156 -1.12 -19.02 -1.17
C CYS A 156 -0.68 -17.85 -0.27
N CYS A 157 0.28 -17.04 -0.74
CA CYS A 157 0.64 -15.82 -0.01
C CYS A 157 -0.46 -14.77 -0.16
N LEU A 158 -0.92 -14.55 -1.38
CA LEU A 158 -1.89 -13.50 -1.71
C LEU A 158 -3.03 -14.08 -2.54
N LEU A 159 -4.25 -13.95 -2.04
CA LEU A 159 -5.48 -14.33 -2.72
C LEU A 159 -6.23 -13.08 -3.19
N HIS A 160 -6.29 -12.87 -4.49
CA HIS A 160 -6.98 -11.74 -5.11
C HIS A 160 -8.37 -12.13 -5.62
N ARG A 161 -9.41 -11.44 -5.14
CA ARG A 161 -10.80 -11.68 -5.54
C ARG A 161 -11.46 -10.50 -6.25
N SER A 162 -11.12 -9.26 -5.90
CA SER A 162 -11.68 -8.06 -6.52
C SER A 162 -10.78 -6.84 -6.30
N GLY A 163 -10.92 -5.85 -7.18
CA GLY A 163 -10.17 -4.60 -7.21
C GLY A 163 -8.86 -4.70 -7.98
N ARG A 164 -8.00 -3.70 -7.76
CA ARG A 164 -6.63 -3.69 -8.25
C ARG A 164 -5.66 -4.02 -7.12
N LEU A 165 -4.92 -5.12 -7.24
CA LEU A 165 -3.85 -5.47 -6.31
C LEU A 165 -2.49 -5.04 -6.87
N THR A 166 -1.77 -4.19 -6.15
CA THR A 166 -0.40 -3.78 -6.51
C THR A 166 0.59 -4.40 -5.53
N ILE A 167 1.56 -5.17 -6.04
CA ILE A 167 2.59 -5.84 -5.25
C ILE A 167 3.94 -5.27 -5.68
N ASP A 168 4.63 -4.59 -4.77
CA ASP A 168 5.86 -3.85 -5.11
C ASP A 168 6.99 -4.08 -4.11
N GLY A 169 8.13 -4.56 -4.58
CA GLY A 169 9.31 -4.75 -3.72
C GLY A 169 9.10 -5.81 -2.64
N CYS A 170 8.22 -6.79 -2.88
CA CYS A 170 7.89 -7.83 -1.90
C CYS A 170 8.71 -9.10 -2.12
N VAL A 171 8.63 -10.01 -1.15
CA VAL A 171 9.17 -11.37 -1.26
C VAL A 171 8.07 -12.36 -0.91
N LEU A 172 7.67 -13.20 -1.86
CA LEU A 172 6.64 -14.20 -1.67
C LEU A 172 7.29 -15.59 -1.62
N LYS A 173 7.18 -16.28 -0.49
CA LYS A 173 7.81 -17.57 -0.23
C LYS A 173 6.74 -18.62 0.04
N CYS A 174 6.60 -19.60 -0.83
CA CYS A 174 5.88 -20.84 -0.51
C CYS A 174 6.90 -21.86 0.00
N GLU A 175 6.70 -22.39 1.20
CA GLU A 175 7.60 -23.39 1.78
C GLU A 175 7.49 -24.73 1.04
N SER A 176 8.63 -25.41 0.90
CA SER A 176 8.69 -26.71 0.23
C SER A 176 8.00 -27.79 1.07
N ASP A 177 6.91 -28.32 0.54
CA ASP A 177 6.06 -29.37 1.09
C ASP A 177 5.84 -30.47 0.03
N PRO A 178 5.61 -31.75 0.40
CA PRO A 178 5.20 -32.78 -0.54
C PRO A 178 3.97 -32.41 -1.41
N LEU A 179 3.16 -31.43 -0.99
CA LEU A 179 2.04 -30.85 -1.74
C LEU A 179 2.39 -29.57 -2.51
N ASP A 180 3.68 -29.30 -2.77
CA ASP A 180 4.18 -28.10 -3.46
C ASP A 180 3.47 -27.77 -4.77
N PHE A 181 2.98 -28.80 -5.47
CA PHE A 181 2.22 -28.65 -6.71
C PHE A 181 0.89 -27.89 -6.56
N LEU A 182 0.39 -27.74 -5.33
CA LEU A 182 -0.82 -26.98 -5.01
C LEU A 182 -0.53 -25.57 -4.50
N SER A 183 0.74 -25.26 -4.21
CA SER A 183 1.12 -23.95 -3.68
C SER A 183 1.46 -22.98 -4.81
N PHE A 184 0.74 -21.87 -4.82
CA PHE A 184 0.92 -20.75 -5.74
C PHE A 184 1.06 -19.48 -4.90
N PRO A 185 2.17 -18.74 -4.98
CA PRO A 185 2.37 -17.53 -4.19
C PRO A 185 1.24 -16.51 -4.39
N ILE A 186 0.79 -16.33 -5.64
CA ILE A 186 -0.33 -15.45 -5.99
C ILE A 186 -1.44 -16.28 -6.64
N VAL A 187 -2.65 -16.15 -6.13
CA VAL A 187 -3.85 -16.73 -6.74
C VAL A 187 -4.84 -15.61 -7.01
N SER A 188 -5.32 -15.50 -8.25
CA SER A 188 -6.40 -14.60 -8.60
C SER A 188 -7.64 -15.38 -9.03
N THR A 189 -8.72 -15.23 -8.28
CA THR A 189 -10.04 -15.75 -8.63
C THR A 189 -10.96 -14.64 -9.15
N ALA A 190 -10.47 -13.42 -9.25
CA ALA A 190 -11.21 -12.30 -9.76
C ALA A 190 -11.56 -12.49 -11.25
N THR A 191 -12.75 -12.08 -11.64
CA THR A 191 -13.19 -12.00 -13.04
C THR A 191 -13.10 -10.56 -13.51
N GLY A 192 -12.55 -10.28 -14.68
CA GLY A 192 -12.19 -8.93 -15.09
C GLY A 192 -13.37 -7.98 -15.36
N SER A 193 -14.59 -8.51 -15.48
CA SER A 193 -15.81 -7.71 -15.47
C SER A 193 -16.58 -7.92 -14.18
N ASP A 194 -16.55 -6.92 -13.29
CA ASP A 194 -17.50 -6.85 -12.19
C ASP A 194 -18.82 -6.28 -12.74
N VAL A 195 -19.61 -7.14 -13.41
CA VAL A 195 -20.89 -6.78 -14.04
C VAL A 195 -21.90 -6.24 -13.01
N LEU A 196 -21.65 -6.38 -11.71
CA LEU A 196 -22.60 -6.08 -10.64
C LEU A 196 -22.56 -4.66 -10.05
N THR A 197 -21.73 -3.74 -10.53
CA THR A 197 -21.73 -2.34 -10.02
C THR A 197 -22.21 -1.27 -11.01
N THR A 198 -22.65 -1.64 -12.22
CA THR A 198 -23.02 -0.66 -13.26
C THR A 198 -24.50 -0.27 -13.27
N THR A 199 -25.11 0.03 -12.12
CA THR A 199 -26.48 0.60 -12.08
C THR A 199 -26.64 1.95 -11.39
N ALA A 200 -25.60 2.60 -10.86
CA ALA A 200 -25.82 3.89 -10.19
C ALA A 200 -24.65 4.89 -10.18
N ALA A 201 -23.89 5.08 -11.27
CA ALA A 201 -23.00 6.25 -11.40
C ALA A 201 -22.56 6.51 -12.85
N LYS A 202 -23.49 6.80 -13.76
CA LYS A 202 -23.16 7.56 -15.00
C LYS A 202 -23.06 9.04 -14.63
N GLY A 203 -21.95 9.41 -14.01
CA GLY A 203 -21.66 10.79 -13.62
C GLY A 203 -20.18 10.96 -13.30
N LEU A 204 -19.44 11.50 -14.27
CA LEU A 204 -18.11 12.11 -14.13
C LEU A 204 -16.99 11.21 -13.56
N GLY A 205 -16.27 10.53 -14.46
CA GLY A 205 -14.81 10.37 -14.34
C GLY A 205 -14.27 9.20 -13.51
N ASN A 206 -14.51 7.96 -13.93
CA ASN A 206 -13.43 6.99 -14.13
C ASN A 206 -14.00 5.81 -14.93
N LYS A 207 -13.37 5.43 -16.05
CA LYS A 207 -13.67 4.12 -16.66
C LYS A 207 -13.42 3.09 -15.56
N GLY A 208 -14.45 2.31 -15.19
CA GLY A 208 -14.32 1.26 -14.19
C GLY A 208 -13.09 0.42 -14.51
N GLN A 209 -12.04 0.58 -13.70
CA GLN A 209 -10.83 -0.19 -13.85
C GLN A 209 -11.18 -1.60 -13.39
N GLY A 210 -11.11 -2.57 -14.32
CA GLY A 210 -11.38 -3.97 -14.05
C GLY A 210 -10.43 -4.55 -13.00
N ASN A 211 -10.76 -5.77 -12.59
CA ASN A 211 -9.95 -6.51 -11.63
C ASN A 211 -8.56 -6.80 -12.22
N SER A 212 -7.49 -6.50 -11.48
CA SER A 212 -6.13 -6.67 -12.00
C SER A 212 -5.10 -6.84 -10.88
N VAL A 213 -4.01 -7.54 -11.18
CA VAL A 213 -2.83 -7.68 -10.30
C VAL A 213 -1.61 -7.13 -11.01
N ALA A 214 -0.94 -6.14 -10.42
CA ALA A 214 0.32 -5.61 -10.94
C ALA A 214 1.45 -6.01 -9.98
N VAL A 215 2.49 -6.64 -10.51
CA VAL A 215 3.67 -7.08 -9.74
C VAL A 215 4.89 -6.35 -10.26
N SER A 216 5.66 -5.76 -9.35
CA SER A 216 6.93 -5.10 -9.65
C SER A 216 7.97 -5.37 -8.58
N HIS A 217 9.24 -5.46 -9.00
CA HIS A 217 10.40 -5.61 -8.11
C HIS A 217 10.25 -6.74 -7.07
N THR A 218 9.50 -7.79 -7.38
CA THR A 218 9.10 -8.79 -6.39
C THR A 218 9.90 -10.08 -6.58
N ARG A 219 10.41 -10.66 -5.49
CA ARG A 219 11.03 -11.99 -5.49
C ARG A 219 9.96 -13.03 -5.22
N ILE A 220 9.97 -14.11 -5.99
CA ILE A 220 9.03 -15.23 -5.83
C ILE A 220 9.85 -16.50 -5.70
N GLU A 221 9.67 -17.19 -4.57
CA GLU A 221 10.46 -18.35 -4.18
C GLU A 221 9.53 -19.50 -3.76
N GLY A 222 9.80 -20.71 -4.25
CA GLY A 222 8.96 -21.88 -4.00
C GLY A 222 7.64 -21.89 -4.79
N GLY A 223 6.83 -22.92 -4.53
CA GLY A 223 5.59 -23.19 -5.25
C GLY A 223 5.76 -23.73 -6.68
N ALA A 224 4.69 -24.28 -7.24
CA ALA A 224 4.74 -24.86 -8.59
C ALA A 224 4.73 -23.82 -9.71
N LYS A 225 4.02 -22.70 -9.52
CA LYS A 225 4.02 -21.55 -10.43
C LYS A 225 3.92 -20.27 -9.62
N ALA A 226 4.42 -19.16 -10.17
CA ALA A 226 4.38 -17.86 -9.51
C ALA A 226 2.95 -17.31 -9.31
N VAL A 227 2.07 -17.56 -10.29
CA VAL A 227 0.70 -17.06 -10.31
C VAL A 227 -0.23 -18.15 -10.83
N SER A 228 -1.41 -18.26 -10.23
CA SER A 228 -2.54 -19.04 -10.74
C SER A 228 -3.75 -18.13 -10.94
N THR A 229 -4.37 -18.18 -12.12
CA THR A 229 -5.63 -17.49 -12.41
C THR A 229 -6.73 -18.50 -12.65
N ILE A 230 -7.87 -18.32 -11.97
CA ILE A 230 -9.09 -19.14 -12.17
C ILE A 230 -10.12 -18.41 -13.04
N GLY A 231 -10.07 -17.07 -13.07
CA GLY A 231 -10.94 -16.24 -13.89
C GLY A 231 -10.45 -16.06 -15.34
N ASP A 232 -11.00 -15.04 -15.99
CA ASP A 232 -10.66 -14.56 -17.35
C ASP A 232 -9.44 -13.62 -17.38
N LEU A 233 -8.77 -13.41 -16.24
CA LEU A 233 -7.55 -12.62 -16.19
C LEU A 233 -6.36 -13.43 -16.71
N ALA A 234 -5.59 -12.79 -17.58
CA ALA A 234 -4.43 -13.37 -18.25
C ALA A 234 -3.13 -12.70 -17.79
N LEU A 235 -2.06 -13.48 -17.75
CA LEU A 235 -0.72 -12.99 -17.43
C LEU A 235 -0.13 -12.25 -18.64
N GLN A 236 0.22 -10.99 -18.44
CA GLN A 236 0.73 -10.09 -19.48
C GLN A 236 1.98 -9.33 -19.01
N ARG A 237 2.69 -8.72 -19.97
CA ARG A 237 3.83 -7.81 -19.74
C ARG A 237 4.93 -8.37 -18.84
N VAL A 238 5.17 -9.68 -18.92
CA VAL A 238 6.14 -10.38 -18.08
C VAL A 238 7.57 -9.96 -18.39
N ARG A 239 8.31 -9.60 -17.34
CA ARG A 239 9.75 -9.34 -17.36
C ARG A 239 10.38 -9.97 -16.13
N VAL A 240 11.56 -10.54 -16.32
CA VAL A 240 12.36 -11.12 -15.23
C VAL A 240 13.75 -10.52 -15.31
N ILE A 241 14.24 -10.00 -14.19
CA ILE A 241 15.61 -9.49 -14.08
C ILE A 241 16.41 -10.45 -13.20
N TYR A 242 17.51 -10.94 -13.76
CA TYR A 242 18.48 -11.76 -13.05
C TYR A 242 19.48 -10.84 -12.33
N ALA A 243 19.39 -10.76 -11.01
CA ALA A 243 20.44 -10.17 -10.18
C ALA A 243 21.42 -11.27 -9.73
N ARG A 244 22.55 -10.86 -9.15
CA ARG A 244 23.63 -11.80 -8.75
C ARG A 244 23.18 -12.93 -7.82
N THR A 245 22.19 -12.67 -6.97
CA THR A 245 21.75 -13.60 -5.91
C THR A 245 20.24 -13.88 -5.94
N SER A 246 19.49 -13.27 -6.87
CA SER A 246 18.03 -13.36 -6.86
C SER A 246 17.40 -13.02 -8.21
N LEU A 247 16.21 -13.57 -8.43
CA LEU A 247 15.34 -13.22 -9.54
C LEU A 247 14.29 -12.21 -9.07
N PHE A 248 14.08 -11.18 -9.88
CA PHE A 248 13.01 -10.21 -9.66
C PHE A 248 12.00 -10.27 -10.80
N PHE A 249 10.72 -10.21 -10.46
CA PHE A 249 9.61 -10.35 -11.40
C PHE A 249 8.84 -9.04 -11.54
N TRP A 250 8.45 -8.75 -12.79
CA TRP A 250 7.46 -7.75 -13.15
C TRP A 250 6.46 -8.39 -14.10
N PHE A 251 5.18 -8.25 -13.82
CA PHE A 251 4.12 -8.70 -14.72
C PHE A 251 2.80 -8.09 -14.30
N ASP A 252 1.85 -8.11 -15.23
CA ASP A 252 0.46 -7.74 -14.98
C ASP A 252 -0.42 -8.99 -15.13
N VAL A 253 -1.52 -9.03 -14.39
CA VAL A 253 -2.60 -10.00 -14.55
C VAL A 253 -3.86 -9.17 -14.75
N ASP A 254 -4.35 -9.11 -15.98
CA ASP A 254 -5.45 -8.22 -16.40
C ASP A 254 -6.30 -8.91 -17.48
N GLN A 255 -7.39 -8.30 -17.91
CA GLN A 255 -8.13 -8.80 -19.08
C GLN A 255 -7.30 -8.65 -20.36
N ASP A 256 -7.41 -9.65 -21.24
CA ASP A 256 -6.88 -9.61 -22.62
C ASP A 256 -7.59 -8.58 -23.50
#